data_AF-A0A560UPA3-F1
#
_entry.id   AF-A0A560UPA3-F1
#
_cell.length_a   1.000
_cell.length_b   1.000
_cell.length_c   1.000
_cell.angle_alpha   90.00
_cell.angle_beta   90.00
_cell.angle_gamma   90.00
#
_symmetry.space_group_name_H-M   'P 1'
#
loop_
_entity.id
_entity.type
_entity.pdbx_description
1 polymer ?
#
loop_
_entity_poly.entity_id
_entity_poly.type
_entity_poly.pdbx_seq_one_letter_code
_entity_poly.pdbx_strand_id
1 'polypeptide(L)'
;MPLVSALTYDALTCQTESVICQYMQRAKAAPCTSRQQICEDIALGAFVLWSHLACEAALASPCLTALRDYEADMTRLEALTRTSRRFPMTASPSE
;
A
#
# COMPACT_ATOMS: atom_id res chain seq x y z
N MET A 1 -14.92 23.25 -6.73
CA MET A 1 -14.50 22.43 -7.88
C MET A 1 -14.24 21.04 -7.36
N PRO A 2 -15.09 20.03 -7.65
CA PRO A 2 -14.75 18.68 -7.24
C PRO A 2 -13.55 18.26 -8.09
N LEU A 3 -12.37 18.20 -7.48
CA LEU A 3 -11.34 17.30 -7.99
C LEU A 3 -11.99 15.91 -8.00
N VAL A 4 -11.73 15.11 -9.03
CA VAL A 4 -12.21 13.72 -9.16
C VAL A 4 -13.59 13.56 -9.82
N SER A 5 -13.63 13.76 -11.14
CA SER A 5 -14.63 13.12 -12.02
C SER A 5 -14.02 11.97 -12.85
N ALA A 6 -12.73 11.64 -12.68
CA ALA A 6 -11.99 10.81 -13.65
C ALA A 6 -11.30 9.56 -13.08
N LEU A 7 -11.18 9.40 -11.75
CA LEU A 7 -10.57 8.21 -11.16
C LEU A 7 -11.67 7.33 -10.56
N THR A 8 -11.96 6.22 -11.23
CA THR A 8 -12.82 5.18 -10.69
C THR A 8 -12.09 4.44 -9.56
N TYR A 9 -12.86 3.79 -8.69
CA TYR A 9 -12.31 2.91 -7.65
C TYR A 9 -11.29 1.92 -8.22
N ASP A 10 -11.64 1.22 -9.31
CA ASP A 10 -10.77 0.24 -9.95
C ASP A 10 -9.47 0.87 -10.49
N ALA A 11 -9.57 2.04 -11.14
CA ALA A 11 -8.41 2.73 -11.67
C ALA A 11 -7.46 3.17 -10.55
N LEU A 12 -8.02 3.66 -9.45
CA LEU A 12 -7.27 4.02 -8.25
C LEU A 12 -6.58 2.79 -7.65
N THR A 13 -7.28 1.67 -7.52
CA THR A 13 -6.75 0.41 -7.00
C THR A 13 -5.62 -0.16 -7.87
N CYS A 14 -5.82 -0.24 -9.19
CA CYS A 14 -4.79 -0.73 -10.11
C CYS A 14 -3.53 0.16 -10.10
N GLN A 15 -3.70 1.49 -10.06
CA GLN A 15 -2.58 2.41 -10.04
C GLN A 15 -1.77 2.28 -8.75
N THR A 16 -2.45 2.20 -7.60
CA THR A 16 -1.82 1.97 -6.30
C THR A 16 -1.05 0.65 -6.27
N GLU A 17 -1.65 -0.44 -6.76
CA GLU A 17 -0.97 -1.73 -6.84
C GLU A 17 0.32 -1.65 -7.66
N SER A 18 0.27 -1.00 -8.82
CA SER A 18 1.46 -0.82 -9.66
C SER A 18 2.56 -0.05 -8.94
N VAL A 19 2.21 1.01 -8.20
CA VAL A 19 3.16 1.80 -7.42
C VAL A 19 3.77 0.95 -6.30
N ILE A 20 2.95 0.25 -5.51
CA ILE A 20 3.43 -0.62 -4.43
C ILE A 20 4.38 -1.68 -5.01
N CYS A 21 3.97 -2.41 -6.04
CA CYS A 21 4.80 -3.44 -6.66
C CYS A 21 6.14 -2.88 -7.17
N GLN A 22 6.13 -1.73 -7.85
CA GLN A 22 7.33 -1.10 -8.37
C GLN A 22 8.30 -0.70 -7.25
N TYR A 23 7.81 -0.04 -6.21
CA TYR A 23 8.68 0.43 -5.12
C TYR A 23 9.15 -0.70 -4.22
N MET A 24 8.33 -1.73 -3.98
CA MET A 24 8.77 -2.92 -3.26
C MET A 24 9.82 -3.72 -4.03
N GLN A 25 9.74 -3.77 -5.36
CA GLN A 25 10.81 -4.34 -6.20
C GLN A 25 12.10 -3.51 -6.13
N ARG A 26 11.99 -2.17 -6.20
CA ARG A 26 13.15 -1.28 -6.04
C ARG A 26 13.78 -1.40 -4.66
N ALA A 27 12.98 -1.57 -3.61
CA ALA A 27 13.46 -1.78 -2.24
C ALA A 27 14.31 -3.06 -2.16
N LYS A 28 13.83 -4.18 -2.74
CA LYS A 28 14.57 -5.46 -2.79
C LYS A 28 15.89 -5.37 -3.57
N ALA A 29 15.95 -4.52 -4.59
CA ALA A 29 17.14 -4.30 -5.41
C ALA A 29 18.07 -3.20 -4.87
N ALA A 30 17.70 -2.51 -3.78
CA ALA A 30 18.44 -1.36 -3.31
C ALA A 30 19.79 -1.79 -2.67
N PRO A 31 20.90 -1.11 -2.99
CA PRO A 31 22.23 -1.49 -2.52
C PRO A 31 22.51 -1.08 -1.06
N CYS A 32 21.67 -0.24 -0.46
CA CYS A 32 21.85 0.23 0.91
C CYS A 32 20.50 0.39 1.63
N THR A 33 20.54 0.21 2.96
CA THR A 33 19.35 0.18 3.82
C THR A 33 18.52 1.46 3.76
N SER A 34 19.16 2.63 3.64
CA SER A 34 18.42 3.90 3.56
C SER A 34 17.58 4.01 2.29
N ARG A 35 18.10 3.57 1.13
CA ARG A 35 17.33 3.54 -0.13
C ARG A 35 16.23 2.49 -0.12
N GLN A 36 16.48 1.35 0.53
CA GLN A 36 15.47 0.34 0.76
C GLN A 36 14.30 0.92 1.57
N GLN A 37 14.60 1.54 2.72
CA GLN A 37 13.60 2.16 3.60
C GLN A 37 12.77 3.23 2.88
N ILE A 38 13.42 4.12 2.12
CA ILE A 38 12.69 5.14 1.33
C ILE A 38 11.72 4.49 0.34
N CYS A 39 12.12 3.41 -0.33
CA CYS A 39 11.23 2.71 -1.26
C CYS A 39 10.06 2.02 -0.55
N GLU A 40 10.31 1.40 0.61
CA GLU A 40 9.26 0.80 1.45
C GLU A 40 8.28 1.87 1.96
N ASP A 41 8.78 3.02 2.42
CA ASP A 41 7.96 4.14 2.90
C ASP A 41 7.08 4.72 1.80
N ILE A 42 7.60 4.83 0.56
CA ILE A 42 6.80 5.28 -0.59
C ILE A 42 5.67 4.28 -0.88
N ALA A 43 5.97 2.97 -0.88
CA ALA A 43 4.95 1.93 -1.09
C ALA A 43 3.88 1.97 0.01
N LEU A 44 4.28 2.14 1.27
CA LEU A 44 3.36 2.27 2.40
C LEU A 44 2.51 3.55 2.29
N GLY A 45 3.11 4.67 1.92
CA GLY A 45 2.39 5.93 1.70
C GLY A 45 1.33 5.82 0.61
N ALA A 46 1.64 5.14 -0.49
CA ALA A 46 0.68 4.88 -1.56
C ALA A 46 -0.51 4.03 -1.08
N PHE A 47 -0.25 3.00 -0.28
CA PHE A 47 -1.30 2.18 0.33
C PHE A 47 -2.20 2.98 1.28
N VAL A 48 -1.63 3.80 2.16
CA VAL A 48 -2.40 4.63 3.11
C VAL A 48 -3.25 5.67 2.38
N LEU A 49 -2.71 6.31 1.33
CA LEU A 49 -3.48 7.26 0.54
C LEU A 49 -4.64 6.57 -0.19
N TRP A 50 -4.39 5.40 -0.77
CA TRP A 50 -5.41 4.59 -1.41
C TRP A 50 -6.50 4.18 -0.42
N SER A 51 -6.17 3.68 0.78
CA SER A 51 -7.18 3.19 1.73
C SER A 51 -8.16 4.29 2.14
N HIS A 52 -7.67 5.51 2.34
CA HIS A 52 -8.51 6.66 2.65
C HIS A 52 -9.48 6.98 1.49
N LEU A 53 -8.96 7.15 0.27
CA LEU A 53 -9.78 7.49 -0.90
C LEU A 53 -10.74 6.36 -1.31
N ALA A 54 -10.29 5.11 -1.21
CA ALA A 54 -11.06 3.92 -1.53
C ALA A 54 -12.20 3.68 -0.53
N CYS A 55 -11.97 3.97 0.76
CA CYS A 55 -13.00 3.93 1.79
C CYS A 55 -14.09 4.97 1.52
N GLU A 56 -13.72 6.21 1.20
CA GLU A 56 -14.68 7.26 0.83
C GLU A 56 -15.49 6.87 -0.41
N ALA A 57 -14.83 6.33 -1.44
CA ALA A 57 -15.50 5.86 -2.65
C ALA A 57 -16.44 4.68 -2.38
N ALA A 58 -16.06 3.73 -1.52
CA ALA A 58 -16.89 2.60 -1.15
C ALA A 58 -18.13 3.03 -0.34
N LEU A 59 -17.97 3.97 0.60
CA LEU A 59 -19.06 4.52 1.42
C LEU A 59 -20.04 5.37 0.60
N ALA A 60 -19.54 6.08 -0.42
CA ALA A 60 -20.37 6.87 -1.33
C ALA A 60 -21.08 6.02 -2.40
N SER A 61 -20.68 4.75 -2.57
CA SER A 61 -21.23 3.86 -3.59
C SER A 61 -22.59 3.31 -3.18
N PRO A 62 -23.62 3.35 -4.06
CA PRO A 62 -24.90 2.69 -3.81
C PRO A 62 -24.81 1.15 -3.95
N CYS A 63 -23.65 0.60 -4.33
CA CYS A 63 -23.47 -0.84 -4.52
C CYS A 63 -23.26 -1.55 -3.17
N LEU A 64 -24.09 -2.57 -2.88
CA LEU A 64 -24.01 -3.36 -1.65
C LEU A 64 -22.70 -4.14 -1.48
N THR A 65 -21.96 -4.40 -2.57
CA THR A 65 -20.68 -5.12 -2.49
C THR A 65 -19.48 -4.22 -2.27
N ALA A 66 -19.62 -2.89 -2.41
CA ALA A 66 -18.49 -1.96 -2.43
C ALA A 66 -17.61 -2.04 -1.17
N LEU A 67 -18.22 -2.21 0.01
CA LEU A 67 -17.49 -2.39 1.27
C LEU A 67 -16.71 -3.71 1.31
N ARG A 68 -17.31 -4.81 0.85
CA ARG A 68 -16.65 -6.12 0.79
C ARG A 68 -15.49 -6.11 -0.20
N ASP A 69 -15.70 -5.48 -1.35
CA ASP A 69 -14.68 -5.35 -2.39
C ASP A 69 -13.51 -4.49 -1.87
N TYR A 70 -13.81 -3.41 -1.14
CA TYR A 70 -12.82 -2.63 -0.39
C TYR A 70 -12.02 -3.45 0.64
N GLU A 71 -12.68 -4.25 1.47
CA GLU A 71 -12.00 -5.09 2.47
C GLU A 71 -11.08 -6.15 1.83
N ALA A 72 -11.52 -6.72 0.71
CA ALA A 72 -10.73 -7.67 -0.06
C ALA A 72 -9.47 -6.99 -0.64
N ASP A 73 -9.63 -5.82 -1.26
CA ASP A 73 -8.51 -5.06 -1.81
C ASP A 73 -7.58 -4.52 -0.74
N MET A 74 -8.10 -4.13 0.43
CA MET A 74 -7.29 -3.74 1.60
C MET A 74 -6.35 -4.86 2.00
N THR A 75 -6.88 -6.08 2.16
CA THR A 75 -6.10 -7.26 2.54
C THR A 75 -5.04 -7.57 1.49
N ARG A 76 -5.40 -7.48 0.21
CA ARG A 76 -4.52 -7.76 -0.93
C ARG A 76 -3.38 -6.75 -1.03
N LEU A 77 -3.67 -5.45 -0.99
CA LEU A 77 -2.65 -4.40 -1.09
C LEU A 77 -1.77 -4.32 0.17
N GLU A 78 -2.32 -4.58 1.34
CA GLU A 78 -1.53 -4.67 2.58
C GLU A 78 -0.53 -5.84 2.53
N ALA A 79 -0.91 -6.97 1.96
CA ALA A 79 0.01 -8.09 1.76
C ALA A 79 1.21 -7.73 0.86
N LEU A 80 1.05 -6.79 -0.07
CA LEU A 80 2.12 -6.31 -0.94
C LEU A 80 3.08 -5.35 -0.24
N THR A 81 2.62 -4.58 0.74
CA THR A 81 3.46 -3.64 1.51
C THR A 81 4.17 -4.31 2.69
N ARG A 82 3.68 -5.48 3.14
CA ARG A 82 4.37 -6.30 4.14
C ARG A 82 5.61 -6.96 3.53
N THR A 83 6.77 -6.29 3.62
CA THR A 83 8.03 -7.01 3.66
C THR A 83 8.11 -7.80 4.96
N SER A 84 8.61 -9.03 4.87
CA SER A 84 8.96 -9.87 6.01
C SER A 84 10.01 -9.16 6.86
N ARG A 85 9.58 -8.22 7.73
CA ARG A 85 10.39 -7.67 8.83
C ARG A 85 10.65 -8.82 9.79
N ARG A 86 11.58 -9.72 9.44
CA ARG A 86 12.41 -10.33 10.47
C ARG A 86 13.23 -9.18 11.01
N PHE A 87 12.72 -8.58 12.09
CA PHE A 87 13.57 -7.85 13.00
C PHE A 87 14.77 -8.76 13.30
N PRO A 88 16.01 -8.37 13.01
CA PRO A 88 17.12 -8.95 13.74
C PRO A 88 16.87 -8.53 15.17
N MET A 89 16.36 -9.44 15.99
CA MET A 89 16.39 -9.28 17.43
C MET A 89 17.86 -9.22 17.78
N THR A 90 18.39 -8.00 17.89
CA THR A 90 19.72 -7.71 18.39
C THR A 90 19.73 -8.10 19.86
N ALA A 91 19.85 -9.39 20.13
CA ALA A 91 20.42 -9.85 21.39
C ALA A 91 21.93 -9.75 21.23
N SER A 92 22.45 -8.54 21.41
CA SER A 92 23.87 -8.34 21.69
C SER A 92 24.18 -8.81 23.12
N PRO A 93 25.43 -9.25 23.37
CA PRO A 93 25.79 -10.14 24.46
C PRO A 93 25.92 -9.39 25.79
N SER A 94 25.77 -10.11 26.90
CA SER A 94 26.29 -9.68 28.20
C SER A 94 26.92 -10.90 28.87
N GLU A 95 28.07 -10.61 29.48
CA GLU A 95 29.11 -11.50 29.99
C GLU A 95 28.64 -12.57 30.98
#